data_AF-E3FJB4-F1
#
_entry.id   AF-E3FJB4-F1
#
_cell.length_a   1.000
_cell.length_b   1.000
_cell.length_c   1.000
_cell.angle_alpha   90.00
_cell.angle_beta   90.00
_cell.angle_gamma   90.00
#
_symmetry.space_group_name_H-M   'P 1'
#
loop_
_entity.id
_entity.type
_entity.pdbx_description
1 polymer ?
#
loop_
_entity_poly.entity_id
_entity_poly.type
_entity_poly.pdbx_seq_one_letter_code
_entity_poly.pdbx_strand_id
1 'polypeptide(L)'
;MNLGADPLQQPPSLYLPFPTHMDSSNPEKPAAIQSAAELLNELFKREQEMLAQHEIRHGPTIGDMYEGLTQKGLSQTLPPAVRVVSGFARDADGGLSGQLDCMVVVGEGELVPNTLRWIYPIEQIIAVIEVKKNFTRADLSEGGAALGKLAWAKPAKIEIRRITVERAFETISGHAFPDDKNDIPSDLKMLCHILVGEAVSPVRILLGFHGYKTENGLRKALSEVIGNAVDTKQRGYSPRELPSLIVGEDAVAMKGNALPWGVPMVDGWLHLLFTSGKIGRGRAILEVIWSRLNYLGLVGVDVFGDDRKLDAWNLLLSAKFHADQNGWEYNLLAPKAPRARRTVNAVKLSTSWEPVRLTDEETELVAWLCMNVELDLDSLPSEAPPRTQLEALLLRLSSAGLVGSVAGFRNRYRLLTTECHVVRLADGTPFAGDNSSGRLTRWVMEQSTSRNKVPPL
;
A
#
# COMPACT_ATOMS: atom_id res chain seq x y z
N MET A 1 16.05 4.59 65.57
CA MET A 1 16.92 3.87 64.63
C MET A 1 16.71 4.50 63.27
N ASN A 2 17.80 5.02 62.73
CA ASN A 2 17.88 5.75 61.47
C ASN A 2 18.34 4.80 60.35
N LEU A 3 18.36 5.29 59.11
CA LEU A 3 18.78 4.68 57.84
C LEU A 3 17.62 4.01 57.07
N GLY A 4 17.26 4.42 55.86
CA GLY A 4 17.89 5.31 54.89
C GLY A 4 17.52 4.77 53.51
N ALA A 5 16.78 5.57 52.72
CA ALA A 5 16.38 5.22 51.36
C ALA A 5 17.61 5.19 50.44
N ASP A 6 17.77 4.12 49.67
CA ASP A 6 18.77 4.01 48.61
C ASP A 6 18.05 4.18 47.25
N PRO A 7 18.39 5.22 46.46
CA PRO A 7 17.75 5.47 45.18
C PRO A 7 18.31 4.57 44.08
N LEU A 8 17.38 4.08 43.25
CA LEU A 8 17.58 3.35 42.00
C LEU A 8 18.75 3.92 41.18
N GLN A 9 19.79 3.11 41.01
CA GLN A 9 20.87 3.34 40.07
C GLN A 9 20.31 3.35 38.63
N GLN A 10 20.32 4.51 37.99
CA GLN A 10 20.16 4.65 36.55
C GLN A 10 21.39 4.05 35.84
N PRO A 11 21.24 3.35 34.70
CA PRO A 11 22.39 2.94 33.90
C PRO A 11 23.10 4.19 33.31
N PRO A 12 24.44 4.14 33.16
CA PRO A 12 25.22 5.30 32.72
C PRO A 12 24.86 5.69 31.29
N SER A 13 24.51 6.97 31.10
CA SER A 13 24.36 7.57 29.78
C SER A 13 25.73 7.69 29.12
N LEU A 14 26.03 6.80 28.16
CA LEU A 14 27.14 6.99 27.23
C LEU A 14 26.69 7.95 26.11
N TYR A 15 26.55 9.23 26.45
CA TYR A 15 26.60 10.30 25.47
C TYR A 15 28.08 10.48 25.08
N LEU A 16 28.46 9.92 23.93
CA LEU A 16 29.69 10.36 23.27
C LEU A 16 29.49 11.79 22.76
N PRO A 17 30.39 12.75 23.07
CA PRO A 17 30.28 14.10 22.54
C PRO A 17 30.51 14.07 21.02
N PHE A 18 29.59 14.68 20.28
CA PHE A 18 29.77 14.97 18.86
C PHE A 18 31.05 15.81 18.68
N PRO A 19 31.94 15.48 17.74
CA PRO A 19 33.08 16.34 17.44
C PRO A 19 32.59 17.63 16.78
N THR A 20 32.61 18.73 17.55
CA THR A 20 32.36 20.09 17.07
C THR A 20 33.61 20.65 16.42
N HIS A 21 33.93 20.23 15.20
CA HIS A 21 34.75 21.01 14.27
C HIS A 21 34.37 20.61 12.83
N MET A 22 33.33 21.25 12.30
CA MET A 22 33.13 21.33 10.85
C MET A 22 33.68 22.66 10.37
N ASP A 23 34.62 22.54 9.44
CA ASP A 23 35.21 23.59 8.62
C ASP A 23 34.11 24.42 7.94
N SER A 24 34.17 25.74 8.11
CA SER A 24 33.10 26.68 7.78
C SER A 24 33.18 27.18 6.34
N SER A 25 33.25 26.27 5.37
CA SER A 25 33.15 26.63 3.95
C SER A 25 31.83 26.14 3.35
N ASN A 26 30.79 26.95 3.60
CA ASN A 26 29.52 27.05 2.88
C ASN A 26 28.57 25.83 2.93
N PRO A 27 27.74 25.67 3.97
CA PRO A 27 26.60 24.76 3.90
C PRO A 27 25.43 25.48 3.22
N GLU A 28 25.00 24.99 2.06
CA GLU A 28 23.62 25.18 1.63
C GLU A 28 22.72 24.84 2.82
N LYS A 29 21.87 25.80 3.21
CA LYS A 29 20.94 25.63 4.33
C LYS A 29 20.16 24.33 4.08
N PRO A 30 20.27 23.29 4.94
CA PRO A 30 19.61 22.03 4.69
C PRO A 30 18.11 22.29 4.56
N ALA A 31 17.50 21.77 3.48
CA ALA A 31 16.06 21.88 3.26
C ALA A 31 15.34 21.39 4.53
N ALA A 32 14.35 22.17 4.98
CA ALA A 32 13.56 21.80 6.16
C ALA A 32 12.85 20.47 5.87
N ILE A 33 13.03 19.47 6.74
CA ILE A 33 12.33 18.18 6.63
C ILE A 33 10.85 18.44 6.94
N GLN A 34 9.97 18.17 5.98
CA GLN A 34 8.53 18.46 6.05
C GLN A 34 7.68 17.21 6.28
N SER A 35 8.25 16.00 6.17
CA SER A 35 7.52 14.74 6.36
C SER A 35 8.39 13.59 6.90
N ALA A 36 7.73 12.56 7.46
CA ALA A 36 8.39 11.33 7.89
C ALA A 36 9.07 10.59 6.71
N ALA A 37 8.51 10.67 5.50
CA ALA A 37 9.11 10.09 4.30
C ALA A 37 10.42 10.80 3.91
N GLU A 38 10.46 12.13 4.01
CA GLU A 38 11.70 12.91 3.82
C GLU A 38 12.74 12.58 4.89
N LEU A 39 12.31 12.46 6.15
CA LEU A 39 13.19 12.03 7.24
C LEU A 39 13.81 10.66 6.94
N LEU A 40 13.00 9.67 6.54
CA LEU A 40 13.47 8.32 6.23
C LEU A 40 14.48 8.32 5.07
N ASN A 41 14.19 9.08 4.00
CA ASN A 41 15.08 9.20 2.86
C ASN A 41 16.42 9.85 3.24
N GLU A 42 16.39 10.94 4.01
CA GLU A 42 17.60 11.64 4.46
C GLU A 42 18.43 10.79 5.42
N LEU A 43 17.79 10.03 6.31
CA LEU A 43 18.48 9.06 7.17
C LEU A 43 19.19 7.98 6.35
N PHE A 44 18.49 7.37 5.39
CA PHE A 44 19.10 6.38 4.51
C PHE A 44 20.26 6.95 3.72
N LYS A 45 20.10 8.15 3.15
CA LYS A 45 21.15 8.81 2.38
C LYS A 45 22.41 9.10 3.23
N ARG A 46 22.26 9.78 4.37
CA ARG A 46 23.40 10.16 5.22
C ARG A 46 24.11 8.95 5.79
N GLU A 47 23.37 7.96 6.23
CA GLU A 47 23.96 6.75 6.79
C GLU A 47 24.64 5.93 5.68
N GLN A 48 24.08 5.85 4.47
CA GLN A 48 24.80 5.26 3.32
C GLN A 48 26.15 5.95 3.05
N GLU A 49 26.20 7.28 3.12
CA GLU A 49 27.42 8.06 2.98
C GLU A 49 28.44 7.75 4.09
N MET A 50 28.00 7.62 5.35
CA MET A 50 28.86 7.21 6.46
C MET A 50 29.36 5.77 6.33
N LEU A 51 28.50 4.83 5.93
CA LEU A 51 28.90 3.43 5.73
C LEU A 51 29.91 3.30 4.59
N ALA A 52 29.85 4.18 3.58
CA ALA A 52 30.83 4.22 2.49
C ALA A 52 32.23 4.69 2.93
N GLN A 53 32.34 5.42 4.05
CA GLN A 53 33.62 5.87 4.62
C GLN A 53 34.35 4.77 5.40
N HIS A 54 33.66 3.68 5.74
CA HIS A 54 34.24 2.56 6.49
C HIS A 54 34.71 1.46 5.52
N GLU A 55 35.99 1.06 5.58
CA GLU A 55 36.55 0.00 4.72
C GLU A 55 36.20 -1.43 5.20
N ILE A 56 34.94 -1.68 5.54
CA ILE A 56 34.49 -3.02 5.95
C ILE A 56 34.25 -3.87 4.70
N ARG A 57 34.94 -5.02 4.61
CA ARG A 57 34.81 -5.99 3.50
C ARG A 57 34.10 -7.30 3.87
N HIS A 58 33.80 -7.49 5.16
CA HIS A 58 33.14 -8.71 5.63
C HIS A 58 31.65 -8.68 5.30
N GLY A 59 31.23 -9.55 4.37
CA GLY A 59 29.86 -9.59 3.83
C GLY A 59 28.75 -9.60 4.89
N PRO A 60 28.78 -10.51 5.90
CA PRO A 60 27.78 -10.54 6.96
C PRO A 60 27.68 -9.22 7.75
N THR A 61 28.82 -8.64 8.13
CA THR A 61 28.84 -7.36 8.86
C THR A 61 28.26 -6.23 8.03
N ILE A 62 28.51 -6.23 6.72
CA ILE A 62 27.88 -5.28 5.81
C ILE A 62 26.36 -5.49 5.80
N GLY A 63 25.88 -6.74 5.77
CA GLY A 63 24.44 -7.06 5.89
C GLY A 63 23.85 -6.44 7.16
N ASP A 64 24.42 -6.75 8.31
CA ASP A 64 23.98 -6.24 9.63
C ASP A 64 23.95 -4.70 9.67
N MET A 65 24.88 -4.02 9.01
CA MET A 65 24.90 -2.55 8.92
C MET A 65 23.67 -1.98 8.19
N TYR A 66 23.26 -2.59 7.07
CA TYR A 66 22.09 -2.14 6.31
C TYR A 66 20.78 -2.58 6.98
N GLU A 67 20.76 -3.73 7.65
CA GLU A 67 19.65 -4.15 8.53
C GLU A 67 19.46 -3.12 9.67
N GLY A 68 20.54 -2.79 10.38
CA GLY A 68 20.52 -1.83 11.49
C GLY A 68 20.12 -0.43 11.05
N LEU A 69 20.59 0.03 9.89
CA LEU A 69 20.14 1.28 9.28
C LEU A 69 18.62 1.27 9.02
N THR A 70 18.11 0.19 8.44
CA THR A 70 16.67 0.03 8.16
C THR A 70 15.86 0.09 9.46
N GLN A 71 16.29 -0.65 10.49
CA GLN A 71 15.62 -0.68 11.78
C GLN A 71 15.63 0.70 12.47
N LYS A 72 16.78 1.40 12.44
CA LYS A 72 16.92 2.76 13.01
C LYS A 72 16.02 3.77 12.30
N GLY A 73 16.03 3.79 10.96
CA GLY A 73 15.21 4.70 10.17
C GLY A 73 13.72 4.51 10.41
N LEU A 74 13.25 3.26 10.41
CA LEU A 74 11.85 2.94 10.69
C LEU A 74 11.45 3.27 12.15
N SER A 75 12.30 2.95 13.12
CA SER A 75 12.01 3.26 14.54
C SER A 75 11.83 4.76 14.82
N GLN A 76 12.45 5.62 14.02
CA GLN A 76 12.32 7.07 14.13
C GLN A 76 11.13 7.65 13.36
N THR A 77 10.50 6.87 12.49
CA THR A 77 9.45 7.34 11.57
C THR A 77 8.10 6.66 11.81
N LEU A 78 8.06 5.61 12.62
CA LEU A 78 6.85 4.88 13.01
C LEU A 78 6.33 5.32 14.38
N PRO A 79 5.04 5.11 14.68
CA PRO A 79 4.46 5.55 15.95
C PRO A 79 5.01 4.72 17.14
N PRO A 80 5.05 5.28 18.36
CA PRO A 80 5.67 4.61 19.53
C PRO A 80 5.04 3.26 19.92
N ALA A 81 3.80 3.00 19.53
CA ALA A 81 3.10 1.74 19.80
C ALA A 81 3.64 0.55 18.98
N VAL A 82 4.55 0.82 18.04
CA VAL A 82 5.12 -0.17 17.12
C VAL A 82 6.62 -0.30 17.40
N ARG A 83 7.13 -1.52 17.37
CA ARG A 83 8.56 -1.81 17.50
C ARG A 83 9.14 -2.26 16.17
N VAL A 84 10.42 -1.99 15.96
CA VAL A 84 11.17 -2.51 14.82
C VAL A 84 12.28 -3.40 15.36
N VAL A 85 12.24 -4.67 14.99
CA VAL A 85 13.15 -5.71 15.51
C VAL A 85 13.59 -6.63 14.37
N SER A 86 14.40 -7.64 14.69
CA SER A 86 14.73 -8.72 13.77
C SER A 86 14.54 -10.06 14.46
N GLY A 87 14.39 -11.14 13.69
CA GLY A 87 14.20 -12.47 14.26
C GLY A 87 13.28 -13.36 13.44
N PHE A 88 12.24 -13.93 14.05
CA PHE A 88 11.45 -15.02 13.46
C PHE A 88 9.95 -14.80 13.64
N ALA A 89 9.18 -15.22 12.66
CA ALA A 89 7.74 -15.34 12.76
C ALA A 89 7.35 -16.75 13.21
N ARG A 90 6.38 -16.85 14.13
CA ARG A 90 5.73 -18.09 14.57
C ARG A 90 4.30 -18.13 14.04
N ASP A 91 3.91 -19.20 13.38
CA ASP A 91 2.52 -19.42 12.96
C ASP A 91 1.69 -20.10 14.06
N ALA A 92 0.38 -20.22 13.83
CA ALA A 92 -0.58 -20.84 14.74
C ALA A 92 -0.31 -22.33 15.01
N ASP A 93 0.35 -23.01 14.07
CA ASP A 93 0.70 -24.42 14.17
C ASP A 93 2.05 -24.60 14.93
N GLY A 94 2.68 -23.49 15.36
CA GLY A 94 3.96 -23.47 16.06
C GLY A 94 5.19 -23.49 15.13
N GLY A 95 4.97 -23.43 13.81
CA GLY A 95 6.03 -23.36 12.80
C GLY A 95 6.78 -22.05 12.88
N LEU A 96 8.12 -22.12 12.79
CA LEU A 96 9.00 -20.94 12.75
C LEU A 96 9.47 -20.66 11.33
N SER A 97 9.53 -19.38 10.97
CA SER A 97 10.15 -18.92 9.73
C SER A 97 11.68 -19.10 9.75
N GLY A 98 12.33 -18.85 8.61
CA GLY A 98 13.74 -18.47 8.62
C GLY A 98 13.96 -17.12 9.31
N GLN A 99 15.23 -16.73 9.49
CA GLN A 99 15.56 -15.41 10.02
C GLN A 99 15.02 -14.31 9.10
N LEU A 100 14.45 -13.28 9.72
CA LEU A 100 13.89 -12.10 9.11
C LEU A 100 14.72 -10.89 9.53
N ASP A 101 15.25 -10.18 8.53
CA ASP A 101 16.18 -9.06 8.68
C ASP A 101 15.58 -7.90 9.48
N CYS A 102 14.31 -7.56 9.20
CA CYS A 102 13.59 -6.49 9.85
C CYS A 102 12.09 -6.81 9.90
N MET A 103 11.50 -6.67 11.09
CA MET A 103 10.09 -6.87 11.38
C MET A 103 9.54 -5.63 12.09
N VAL A 104 8.42 -5.13 11.59
CA VAL A 104 7.61 -4.11 12.24
C VAL A 104 6.51 -4.82 13.01
N VAL A 105 6.46 -4.66 14.33
CA VAL A 105 5.66 -5.50 15.22
C VAL A 105 4.87 -4.70 16.26
N VAL A 106 3.80 -5.30 16.76
CA VAL A 106 2.98 -4.77 17.88
C VAL A 106 2.82 -5.83 18.97
N GLY A 107 2.52 -5.38 20.19
CA GLY A 107 2.39 -6.30 21.33
C GLY A 107 3.73 -6.89 21.77
N GLU A 108 3.68 -7.98 22.53
CA GLU A 108 4.86 -8.61 23.16
C GLU A 108 5.39 -9.81 22.37
N GLY A 109 6.71 -9.85 22.19
CA GLY A 109 7.43 -10.98 21.62
C GLY A 109 8.37 -11.65 22.61
N GLU A 110 8.96 -12.76 22.19
CA GLU A 110 9.91 -13.55 22.97
C GLU A 110 11.34 -13.25 22.51
N LEU A 111 12.20 -12.75 23.41
CA LEU A 111 13.61 -12.58 23.09
C LEU A 111 14.29 -13.95 23.03
N VAL A 112 14.99 -14.23 21.94
CA VAL A 112 15.78 -15.46 21.80
C VAL A 112 16.97 -15.38 22.76
N PRO A 113 17.15 -16.34 23.69
CA PRO A 113 18.19 -16.28 24.71
C PRO A 113 19.58 -16.00 24.16
N ASN A 114 20.30 -15.07 24.78
CA ASN A 114 21.67 -14.66 24.42
C ASN A 114 21.82 -14.07 23.01
N THR A 115 20.75 -13.52 22.44
CA THR A 115 20.78 -12.81 21.16
C THR A 115 20.02 -11.47 21.23
N LEU A 116 20.03 -10.71 20.14
CA LEU A 116 19.17 -9.54 19.93
C LEU A 116 17.96 -9.85 19.02
N ARG A 117 17.70 -11.13 18.75
CA ARG A 117 16.64 -11.58 17.83
C ARG A 117 15.39 -11.95 18.62
N TRP A 118 14.22 -11.73 18.03
CA TRP A 118 12.92 -11.92 18.67
C TRP A 118 12.05 -12.93 17.92
N ILE A 119 11.19 -13.64 18.63
CA ILE A 119 10.13 -14.45 18.04
C ILE A 119 8.80 -13.74 18.28
N TYR A 120 8.06 -13.50 17.20
CA TYR A 120 6.71 -12.94 17.25
C TYR A 120 5.69 -13.88 16.58
N PRO A 121 4.48 -14.01 17.13
CA PRO A 121 3.34 -14.55 16.39
C PRO A 121 3.12 -13.76 15.09
N ILE A 122 2.83 -14.46 13.98
CA ILE A 122 2.70 -13.84 12.66
C ILE A 122 1.62 -12.74 12.63
N GLU A 123 0.55 -12.88 13.40
CA GLU A 123 -0.52 -11.88 13.55
C GLU A 123 -0.09 -10.55 14.19
N GLN A 124 1.01 -10.55 14.94
CA GLN A 124 1.59 -9.35 15.56
C GLN A 124 2.60 -8.66 14.65
N ILE A 125 2.91 -9.24 13.50
CA ILE A 125 3.88 -8.71 12.55
C ILE A 125 3.11 -7.90 11.49
N ILE A 126 3.34 -6.58 11.51
CA ILE A 126 2.73 -5.61 10.59
C ILE A 126 3.40 -5.71 9.22
N ALA A 127 4.73 -5.74 9.21
CA ALA A 127 5.54 -5.82 8.01
C ALA A 127 6.83 -6.60 8.25
N VAL A 128 7.31 -7.26 7.19
CA VAL A 128 8.62 -7.91 7.12
C VAL A 128 9.38 -7.28 5.96
N ILE A 129 10.62 -6.88 6.22
CA ILE A 129 11.50 -6.26 5.24
C ILE A 129 12.76 -7.11 5.10
N GLU A 130 12.95 -7.69 3.92
CA GLU A 130 14.21 -8.34 3.50
C GLU A 130 15.16 -7.26 2.96
N VAL A 131 16.38 -7.19 3.47
CA VAL A 131 17.32 -6.10 3.19
C VAL A 131 18.52 -6.58 2.38
N LYS A 132 18.81 -5.89 1.28
CA LYS A 132 19.96 -6.15 0.41
C LYS A 132 20.76 -4.88 0.20
N LYS A 133 22.08 -4.95 0.41
CA LYS A 133 22.99 -3.86 0.03
C LYS A 133 22.96 -3.67 -1.48
N ASN A 134 23.39 -4.69 -2.22
CA ASN A 134 23.42 -4.70 -3.67
C ASN A 134 22.23 -5.51 -4.15
N PHE A 135 21.29 -4.87 -4.84
CA PHE A 135 20.05 -5.52 -5.22
C PHE A 135 20.11 -5.99 -6.67
N THR A 136 20.38 -7.28 -6.83
CA THR A 136 20.52 -7.93 -8.14
C THR A 136 19.26 -8.70 -8.53
N ARG A 137 19.25 -9.24 -9.76
CA ARG A 137 18.16 -10.11 -10.22
C ARG A 137 18.05 -11.40 -9.41
N ALA A 138 19.18 -11.94 -8.94
CA ALA A 138 19.17 -13.14 -8.10
C ALA A 138 18.51 -12.84 -6.75
N ASP A 139 18.87 -11.71 -6.13
CA ASP A 139 18.26 -11.24 -4.88
C ASP A 139 16.76 -10.98 -5.04
N LEU A 140 16.33 -10.44 -6.19
CA LEU A 140 14.92 -10.25 -6.51
C LEU A 140 14.13 -11.56 -6.50
N SER A 141 14.70 -12.62 -7.10
CA SER A 141 14.10 -13.96 -7.15
C SER A 141 14.12 -14.64 -5.77
N GLU A 142 15.29 -14.68 -5.13
CA GLU A 142 15.50 -15.40 -3.87
C GLU A 142 14.79 -14.72 -2.69
N GLY A 143 14.93 -13.40 -2.56
CA GLY A 143 14.25 -12.61 -1.53
C GLY A 143 12.74 -12.60 -1.74
N GLY A 144 12.29 -12.51 -3.00
CA GLY A 144 10.87 -12.64 -3.36
C GLY A 144 10.29 -13.99 -2.92
N ALA A 145 10.98 -15.08 -3.21
CA ALA A 145 10.56 -16.42 -2.82
C ALA A 145 10.58 -16.63 -1.29
N ALA A 146 11.57 -16.08 -0.59
CA ALA A 146 11.66 -16.13 0.87
C ALA A 146 10.46 -15.43 1.52
N LEU A 147 10.16 -14.20 1.11
CA LEU A 147 8.99 -13.44 1.56
C LEU A 147 7.67 -14.11 1.16
N GLY A 148 7.61 -14.75 -0.02
CA GLY A 148 6.43 -15.46 -0.51
C GLY A 148 5.98 -16.60 0.41
N LYS A 149 6.89 -17.24 1.14
CA LYS A 149 6.55 -18.28 2.12
C LYS A 149 5.69 -17.74 3.27
N LEU A 150 5.92 -16.49 3.69
CA LEU A 150 5.16 -15.85 4.76
C LEU A 150 3.71 -15.55 4.35
N ALA A 151 3.40 -15.54 3.06
CA ALA A 151 2.03 -15.35 2.56
C ALA A 151 1.07 -16.45 3.03
N TRP A 152 1.61 -17.63 3.36
CA TRP A 152 0.85 -18.81 3.74
C TRP A 152 0.97 -19.16 5.22
N ALA A 153 1.74 -18.38 6.00
CA ALA A 153 1.82 -18.55 7.44
C ALA A 153 0.42 -18.35 8.04
N LYS A 154 -0.03 -19.30 8.86
CA LYS A 154 -1.37 -19.28 9.45
C LYS A 154 -1.36 -18.43 10.72
N PRO A 155 -2.11 -17.34 10.79
CA PRO A 155 -2.27 -16.60 12.04
C PRO A 155 -3.19 -17.37 13.00
N ALA A 156 -2.95 -17.26 14.32
CA ALA A 156 -3.83 -17.92 15.30
C ALA A 156 -5.15 -17.17 15.44
N LYS A 157 -5.07 -15.84 15.54
CA LYS A 157 -6.23 -14.95 15.50
C LYS A 157 -5.83 -13.59 14.94
N ILE A 158 -6.49 -13.15 13.87
CA ILE A 158 -6.40 -11.77 13.39
C ILE A 158 -7.80 -11.20 13.29
N GLU A 159 -8.02 -10.09 13.98
CA GLU A 159 -9.20 -9.25 13.78
C GLU A 159 -8.88 -8.22 12.68
N ILE A 160 -9.13 -8.62 11.43
CA ILE A 160 -9.22 -7.64 10.35
C ILE A 160 -10.61 -7.04 10.38
N ARG A 161 -10.66 -5.72 10.25
CA ARG A 161 -11.93 -5.04 9.99
C ARG A 161 -12.45 -5.54 8.64
N ARG A 162 -13.59 -6.23 8.63
CA ARG A 162 -14.25 -6.76 7.43
C ARG A 162 -14.23 -5.75 6.27
N ILE A 163 -14.51 -4.48 6.60
CA ILE A 163 -14.48 -3.33 5.69
C ILE A 163 -13.18 -3.18 4.89
N THR A 164 -12.01 -3.59 5.40
CA THR A 164 -10.74 -3.52 4.67
C THR A 164 -10.74 -4.43 3.45
N VAL A 165 -11.24 -5.66 3.59
CA VAL A 165 -11.33 -6.61 2.48
C VAL A 165 -12.43 -6.20 1.52
N GLU A 166 -13.56 -5.73 2.04
CA GLU A 166 -14.68 -5.25 1.24
C GLU A 166 -14.26 -4.08 0.35
N ARG A 167 -13.62 -3.06 0.91
CA ARG A 167 -13.14 -1.90 0.14
C ARG A 167 -12.12 -2.28 -0.92
N ALA A 168 -11.18 -3.17 -0.59
CA ALA A 168 -10.20 -3.64 -1.56
C ALA A 168 -10.89 -4.41 -2.70
N PHE A 169 -11.87 -5.25 -2.37
CA PHE A 169 -12.67 -5.99 -3.34
C PHE A 169 -13.49 -5.06 -4.23
N GLU A 170 -14.17 -4.07 -3.65
CA GLU A 170 -14.98 -3.08 -4.36
C GLU A 170 -14.14 -2.23 -5.32
N THR A 171 -12.98 -1.77 -4.84
CA THR A 171 -12.02 -1.00 -5.64
C THR A 171 -11.54 -1.77 -6.87
N ILE A 172 -11.25 -3.07 -6.70
CA ILE A 172 -10.67 -3.89 -7.76
C ILE A 172 -11.74 -4.47 -8.67
N SER A 173 -12.85 -4.96 -8.12
CA SER A 173 -13.88 -5.63 -8.91
C SER A 173 -14.88 -4.66 -9.56
N GLY A 174 -15.05 -3.46 -9.00
CA GLY A 174 -16.14 -2.54 -9.38
C GLY A 174 -17.52 -3.01 -8.92
N HIS A 175 -17.60 -4.09 -8.12
CA HIS A 175 -18.83 -4.63 -7.56
C HIS A 175 -18.90 -4.37 -6.06
N ALA A 176 -20.08 -4.03 -5.56
CA ALA A 176 -20.31 -3.90 -4.12
C ALA A 176 -20.17 -5.27 -3.45
N PHE A 177 -19.55 -5.30 -2.27
CA PHE A 177 -19.39 -6.56 -1.54
C PHE A 177 -20.74 -7.06 -1.02
N PRO A 178 -21.09 -8.35 -1.19
CA PRO A 178 -22.38 -8.89 -0.76
C PRO A 178 -22.41 -9.12 0.76
N ASP A 179 -23.61 -9.13 1.33
CA ASP A 179 -23.77 -9.35 2.77
C ASP A 179 -23.28 -10.75 3.20
N ASP A 180 -23.56 -11.77 2.38
CA ASP A 180 -22.95 -13.10 2.47
C ASP A 180 -21.86 -13.29 1.41
N LYS A 181 -20.64 -13.59 1.86
CA LYS A 181 -19.49 -13.92 0.99
C LYS A 181 -19.74 -15.12 0.07
N ASN A 182 -20.70 -15.99 0.40
CA ASN A 182 -21.04 -17.14 -0.44
C ASN A 182 -21.69 -16.74 -1.76
N ASP A 183 -22.31 -15.56 -1.80
CA ASP A 183 -22.96 -14.98 -2.99
C ASP A 183 -21.95 -14.43 -4.01
N ILE A 184 -20.68 -14.27 -3.61
CA ILE A 184 -19.62 -13.83 -4.53
C ILE A 184 -19.54 -14.82 -5.70
N PRO A 185 -19.65 -14.35 -6.96
CA PRO A 185 -19.51 -15.18 -8.16
C PRO A 185 -18.17 -15.92 -8.21
N SER A 186 -18.16 -17.11 -8.82
CA SER A 186 -16.97 -17.98 -8.84
C SER A 186 -15.72 -17.34 -9.46
N ASP A 187 -15.90 -16.50 -10.47
CA ASP A 187 -14.86 -15.71 -11.12
C ASP A 187 -14.26 -14.63 -10.20
N LEU A 188 -15.01 -14.15 -9.22
CA LEU A 188 -14.56 -13.17 -8.22
C LEU A 188 -14.14 -13.80 -6.87
N LYS A 189 -14.50 -15.07 -6.61
CA LYS A 189 -14.12 -15.77 -5.37
C LYS A 189 -12.61 -15.82 -5.16
N MET A 190 -11.84 -16.00 -6.24
CA MET A 190 -10.38 -16.04 -6.14
C MET A 190 -9.78 -14.68 -5.75
N LEU A 191 -10.34 -13.57 -6.28
CA LEU A 191 -9.97 -12.23 -5.84
C LEU A 191 -10.21 -12.07 -4.34
N CYS A 192 -11.40 -12.40 -3.86
CA CYS A 192 -11.73 -12.33 -2.44
C CYS A 192 -10.75 -13.17 -1.59
N HIS A 193 -10.40 -14.39 -2.03
CA HIS A 193 -9.45 -15.25 -1.33
C HIS A 193 -8.06 -14.61 -1.22
N ILE A 194 -7.56 -14.01 -2.31
CA ILE A 194 -6.28 -13.28 -2.29
C ILE A 194 -6.35 -12.12 -1.32
N LEU A 195 -7.40 -11.30 -1.37
CA LEU A 195 -7.53 -10.11 -0.54
C LEU A 195 -7.63 -10.43 0.94
N VAL A 196 -8.36 -11.50 1.31
CA VAL A 196 -8.36 -12.02 2.68
C VAL A 196 -6.95 -12.46 3.08
N GLY A 197 -6.25 -13.18 2.21
CA GLY A 197 -4.87 -13.61 2.42
C GLY A 197 -3.91 -12.44 2.67
N GLU A 198 -3.93 -11.43 1.80
CA GLU A 198 -3.13 -10.20 1.96
C GLU A 198 -3.52 -9.43 3.21
N ALA A 199 -4.81 -9.42 3.57
CA ALA A 199 -5.27 -8.74 4.77
C ALA A 199 -4.87 -9.47 6.05
N VAL A 200 -4.61 -10.79 6.05
CA VAL A 200 -4.14 -11.52 7.24
C VAL A 200 -2.62 -11.68 7.30
N SER A 201 -1.92 -11.57 6.18
CA SER A 201 -0.46 -11.69 6.17
C SER A 201 0.23 -10.36 6.49
N PRO A 202 1.47 -10.40 7.00
CA PRO A 202 2.30 -9.20 7.07
C PRO A 202 2.53 -8.60 5.69
N VAL A 203 2.69 -7.28 5.64
CA VAL A 203 3.24 -6.60 4.46
C VAL A 203 4.64 -7.14 4.20
N ARG A 204 4.93 -7.50 2.95
CA ARG A 204 6.23 -8.08 2.57
C ARG A 204 6.98 -7.10 1.68
N ILE A 205 8.12 -6.61 2.15
CA ILE A 205 8.92 -5.60 1.48
C ILE A 205 10.29 -6.19 1.15
N LEU A 206 10.71 -6.04 -0.11
CA LEU A 206 12.09 -6.33 -0.51
C LEU A 206 12.81 -5.02 -0.76
N LEU A 207 13.85 -4.72 0.04
CA LEU A 207 14.54 -3.45 0.05
C LEU A 207 16.00 -3.60 -0.41
N GLY A 208 16.31 -2.98 -1.54
CA GLY A 208 17.64 -2.80 -2.07
C GLY A 208 18.16 -1.38 -1.89
N PHE A 209 19.30 -1.22 -1.23
CA PHE A 209 19.92 0.09 -1.05
C PHE A 209 20.68 0.61 -2.29
N HIS A 210 21.24 -0.31 -3.07
CA HIS A 210 21.89 -0.06 -4.35
C HIS A 210 21.29 -0.97 -5.43
N GLY A 211 21.32 -0.53 -6.68
CA GLY A 211 20.78 -1.29 -7.81
C GLY A 211 19.38 -0.85 -8.20
N TYR A 212 19.04 -1.05 -9.48
CA TYR A 212 17.79 -0.55 -10.07
C TYR A 212 17.59 0.98 -9.96
N LYS A 213 18.61 1.74 -10.36
CA LYS A 213 18.60 3.22 -10.47
C LYS A 213 17.57 3.81 -11.45
N THR A 214 16.87 2.95 -12.20
CA THR A 214 15.85 3.39 -13.15
C THR A 214 14.67 2.44 -13.12
N GLU A 215 13.48 3.00 -13.36
CA GLU A 215 12.25 2.21 -13.48
C GLU A 215 12.38 1.14 -14.58
N ASN A 216 12.97 1.48 -15.73
CA ASN A 216 13.19 0.52 -16.83
C ASN A 216 14.10 -0.64 -16.40
N GLY A 217 15.12 -0.37 -15.59
CA GLY A 217 16.01 -1.40 -15.06
C GLY A 217 15.27 -2.38 -14.16
N LEU A 218 14.44 -1.85 -13.23
CA LEU A 218 13.61 -2.66 -12.35
C LEU A 218 12.58 -3.49 -13.14
N ARG A 219 11.86 -2.85 -14.08
CA ARG A 219 10.87 -3.50 -14.94
C ARG A 219 11.49 -4.65 -15.73
N LYS A 220 12.66 -4.44 -16.34
CA LYS A 220 13.37 -5.49 -17.08
C LYS A 220 13.67 -6.70 -16.18
N ALA A 221 14.22 -6.47 -14.99
CA ALA A 221 14.55 -7.57 -14.09
C ALA A 221 13.30 -8.30 -13.58
N LEU A 222 12.23 -7.59 -13.25
CA LEU A 222 10.95 -8.17 -12.86
C LEU A 222 10.34 -9.02 -13.99
N SER A 223 10.31 -8.49 -15.22
CA SER A 223 9.81 -9.22 -16.38
C SER A 223 10.60 -10.51 -16.63
N GLU A 224 11.92 -10.48 -16.46
CA GLU A 224 12.76 -11.67 -16.61
C GLU A 224 12.53 -12.69 -15.47
N VAL A 225 12.45 -12.24 -14.21
CA VAL A 225 12.21 -13.13 -13.06
C VAL A 225 10.83 -13.79 -13.16
N ILE A 226 9.78 -12.99 -13.37
CA ILE A 226 8.41 -13.49 -13.45
C ILE A 226 8.20 -14.31 -14.73
N GLY A 227 8.73 -13.83 -15.86
CA GLY A 227 8.66 -14.57 -17.13
C GLY A 227 9.31 -15.95 -17.02
N ASN A 228 10.51 -16.03 -16.46
CA ASN A 228 11.18 -17.31 -16.22
C ASN A 228 10.38 -18.22 -15.29
N ALA A 229 9.78 -17.67 -14.22
CA ALA A 229 8.96 -18.43 -13.30
C ALA A 229 7.70 -19.00 -13.96
N VAL A 230 7.06 -18.22 -14.84
CA VAL A 230 5.91 -18.67 -15.63
C VAL A 230 6.32 -19.75 -16.63
N ASP A 231 7.38 -19.53 -17.41
CA ASP A 231 7.86 -20.47 -18.43
C ASP A 231 8.30 -21.81 -17.84
N THR A 232 8.92 -21.78 -16.65
CA THR A 232 9.38 -22.98 -15.94
C THR A 232 8.33 -23.57 -14.99
N LYS A 233 7.13 -22.98 -14.91
CA LYS A 233 6.05 -23.35 -13.98
C LYS A 233 6.52 -23.42 -12.52
N GLN A 234 7.41 -22.52 -12.14
CA GLN A 234 7.92 -22.41 -10.79
C GLN A 234 6.80 -21.99 -9.83
N ARG A 235 6.64 -22.71 -8.71
CA ARG A 235 5.74 -22.31 -7.62
C ARG A 235 6.31 -21.10 -6.87
N GLY A 236 5.47 -20.37 -6.12
CA GLY A 236 5.92 -19.21 -5.34
C GLY A 236 5.68 -17.85 -6.01
N TYR A 237 5.01 -17.83 -7.17
CA TYR A 237 4.78 -16.62 -7.96
C TYR A 237 3.29 -16.30 -8.13
N SER A 238 2.40 -16.89 -7.34
CA SER A 238 0.98 -16.49 -7.34
C SER A 238 0.82 -15.02 -6.91
N PRO A 239 -0.29 -14.35 -7.27
CA PRO A 239 -0.53 -12.96 -6.85
C PRO A 239 -0.41 -12.75 -5.34
N ARG A 240 -0.77 -13.77 -4.53
CA ARG A 240 -0.62 -13.74 -3.08
C ARG A 240 0.84 -13.82 -2.64
N GLU A 241 1.70 -14.57 -3.32
CA GLU A 241 3.08 -14.81 -2.92
C GLU A 241 4.04 -13.68 -3.30
N LEU A 242 3.73 -12.90 -4.35
CA LEU A 242 4.53 -11.75 -4.71
C LEU A 242 4.69 -10.78 -3.52
N PRO A 243 5.84 -10.09 -3.37
CA PRO A 243 5.98 -9.05 -2.36
C PRO A 243 4.92 -7.95 -2.52
N SER A 244 4.54 -7.32 -1.41
CA SER A 244 3.66 -6.15 -1.43
C SER A 244 4.38 -4.94 -2.03
N LEU A 245 5.68 -4.81 -1.74
CA LEU A 245 6.54 -3.72 -2.21
C LEU A 245 7.95 -4.22 -2.52
N ILE A 246 8.53 -3.73 -3.61
CA ILE A 246 9.90 -3.97 -4.03
C ILE A 246 10.55 -2.60 -4.24
N VAL A 247 11.65 -2.34 -3.53
CA VAL A 247 12.30 -1.04 -3.48
C VAL A 247 13.73 -1.18 -3.97
N GLY A 248 14.04 -0.56 -5.10
CA GLY A 248 15.41 -0.36 -5.55
C GLY A 248 15.95 1.01 -5.13
N GLU A 249 17.08 1.41 -5.72
CA GLU A 249 17.74 2.67 -5.41
C GLU A 249 16.84 3.87 -5.75
N ASP A 250 16.33 3.94 -6.99
CA ASP A 250 15.51 5.06 -7.48
C ASP A 250 14.22 4.61 -8.19
N ALA A 251 13.83 3.34 -7.99
CA ALA A 251 12.63 2.78 -8.57
C ALA A 251 11.95 1.85 -7.58
N VAL A 252 10.62 1.86 -7.60
CA VAL A 252 9.78 0.99 -6.76
C VAL A 252 8.80 0.20 -7.61
N ALA A 253 8.40 -0.96 -7.11
CA ALA A 253 7.28 -1.73 -7.63
C ALA A 253 6.33 -2.10 -6.49
N MET A 254 5.03 -1.85 -6.67
CA MET A 254 4.01 -2.08 -5.64
C MET A 254 2.87 -2.93 -6.19
N LYS A 255 2.36 -3.81 -5.34
CA LYS A 255 1.21 -4.65 -5.66
C LYS A 255 -0.08 -3.82 -5.71
N GLY A 256 -0.86 -4.00 -6.77
CA GLY A 256 -2.15 -3.34 -6.98
C GLY A 256 -3.33 -4.05 -6.31
N ASN A 257 -3.21 -4.39 -5.03
CA ASN A 257 -4.23 -5.14 -4.27
C ASN A 257 -5.17 -4.25 -3.45
N ALA A 258 -5.18 -2.93 -3.69
CA ALA A 258 -5.95 -1.94 -2.94
C ALA A 258 -5.63 -1.91 -1.43
N LEU A 259 -4.43 -2.37 -1.06
CA LEU A 259 -3.89 -2.38 0.30
C LEU A 259 -2.42 -1.90 0.28
N PRO A 260 -2.13 -0.63 -0.05
CA PRO A 260 -3.08 0.50 -0.01
C PRO A 260 -3.64 1.00 -1.32
N TRP A 261 -3.07 0.56 -2.44
CA TRP A 261 -3.36 1.15 -3.74
C TRP A 261 -3.77 0.06 -4.72
N GLY A 262 -4.74 0.39 -5.57
CA GLY A 262 -5.27 -0.52 -6.57
C GLY A 262 -6.07 0.24 -7.61
N VAL A 263 -6.37 -0.46 -8.69
CA VAL A 263 -7.25 0.02 -9.76
C VAL A 263 -8.24 -1.09 -10.11
N PRO A 264 -9.38 -0.75 -10.73
CA PRO A 264 -10.32 -1.75 -11.22
C PRO A 264 -9.64 -2.72 -12.20
N MET A 265 -10.07 -3.98 -12.13
CA MET A 265 -9.73 -5.00 -13.12
C MET A 265 -10.43 -4.70 -14.45
N VAL A 266 -9.85 -5.21 -15.54
CA VAL A 266 -10.40 -5.04 -16.89
C VAL A 266 -10.51 -6.41 -17.54
N ASP A 267 -11.71 -6.79 -17.99
CA ASP A 267 -11.97 -8.08 -18.66
C ASP A 267 -11.49 -9.32 -17.86
N GLY A 268 -11.60 -9.24 -16.53
CA GLY A 268 -11.14 -10.27 -15.58
C GLY A 268 -9.63 -10.27 -15.32
N TRP A 269 -8.88 -9.33 -15.88
CA TRP A 269 -7.46 -9.15 -15.59
C TRP A 269 -7.25 -8.25 -14.37
N LEU A 270 -6.74 -8.84 -13.30
CA LEU A 270 -6.23 -8.11 -12.15
C LEU A 270 -4.95 -7.39 -12.53
N HIS A 271 -4.94 -6.07 -12.46
CA HIS A 271 -3.71 -5.30 -12.57
C HIS A 271 -2.88 -5.44 -11.30
N LEU A 272 -1.83 -6.26 -11.36
CA LEU A 272 -1.21 -6.86 -10.19
C LEU A 272 0.03 -6.11 -9.70
N LEU A 273 0.90 -5.64 -10.60
CA LEU A 273 2.16 -4.99 -10.21
C LEU A 273 2.39 -3.72 -11.02
N PHE A 274 2.71 -2.65 -10.30
CA PHE A 274 2.93 -1.32 -10.84
C PHE A 274 4.31 -0.82 -10.47
N THR A 275 4.95 -0.05 -11.34
CA THR A 275 6.28 0.52 -11.10
C THR A 275 6.26 2.03 -11.13
N SER A 276 7.23 2.65 -10.46
CA SER A 276 7.47 4.09 -10.58
C SER A 276 8.95 4.41 -10.37
N GLY A 277 9.50 5.28 -11.21
CA GLY A 277 10.79 5.95 -10.97
C GLY A 277 10.65 7.37 -10.39
N LYS A 278 9.45 7.75 -9.92
CA LYS A 278 9.17 9.09 -9.39
C LYS A 278 8.83 9.11 -7.90
N ILE A 279 8.53 7.95 -7.33
CA ILE A 279 8.15 7.80 -5.94
C ILE A 279 9.40 7.43 -5.15
N GLY A 280 9.76 8.25 -4.17
CA GLY A 280 10.92 8.00 -3.31
C GLY A 280 10.71 6.78 -2.40
N ARG A 281 11.80 6.06 -2.12
CA ARG A 281 11.79 4.83 -1.30
C ARG A 281 11.10 4.99 0.05
N GLY A 282 11.42 6.06 0.79
CA GLY A 282 10.86 6.29 2.11
C GLY A 282 9.35 6.51 2.06
N ARG A 283 8.86 7.20 1.02
CA ARG A 283 7.43 7.37 0.81
C ARG A 283 6.75 6.03 0.53
N ALA A 284 7.28 5.24 -0.41
CA ALA A 284 6.69 3.95 -0.74
C ALA A 284 6.66 2.98 0.46
N ILE A 285 7.75 2.91 1.23
CA ILE A 285 7.84 2.05 2.43
C ILE A 285 6.81 2.47 3.48
N LEU A 286 6.79 3.76 3.81
CA LEU A 286 5.87 4.29 4.81
C LEU A 286 4.41 4.17 4.35
N GLU A 287 4.09 4.41 3.08
CA GLU A 287 2.74 4.30 2.55
C GLU A 287 2.13 2.92 2.86
N VAL A 288 2.86 1.84 2.59
CA VAL A 288 2.36 0.48 2.79
C VAL A 288 2.29 0.11 4.28
N ILE A 289 3.26 0.54 5.09
CA ILE A 289 3.27 0.24 6.55
C ILE A 289 2.18 1.03 7.28
N TRP A 290 2.09 2.35 7.06
CA TRP A 290 1.10 3.20 7.71
C TRP A 290 -0.33 2.83 7.31
N SER A 291 -0.55 2.47 6.04
CA SER A 291 -1.84 1.95 5.60
C SER A 291 -2.22 0.65 6.31
N ARG A 292 -1.25 -0.25 6.50
CA ARG A 292 -1.47 -1.48 7.26
C ARG A 292 -1.85 -1.18 8.71
N LEU A 293 -1.15 -0.25 9.36
CA LEU A 293 -1.47 0.20 10.72
C LEU A 293 -2.89 0.81 10.78
N ASN A 294 -3.29 1.58 9.78
CA ASN A 294 -4.61 2.19 9.71
C ASN A 294 -5.72 1.14 9.58
N TYR A 295 -5.53 0.13 8.73
CA TYR A 295 -6.48 -0.98 8.58
C TYR A 295 -6.68 -1.79 9.87
N LEU A 296 -5.61 -1.93 10.65
CA LEU A 296 -5.65 -2.55 11.98
C LEU A 296 -6.20 -1.61 13.06
N GLY A 297 -6.51 -0.36 12.73
CA GLY A 297 -7.06 0.62 13.67
C GLY A 297 -6.05 1.19 14.65
N LEU A 298 -4.74 1.03 14.39
CA LEU A 298 -3.67 1.48 15.26
C LEU A 298 -3.31 2.96 15.06
N VAL A 299 -3.71 3.53 13.93
CA VAL A 299 -3.49 4.93 13.57
C VAL A 299 -4.72 5.49 12.84
N GLY A 300 -4.99 6.78 12.99
CA GLY A 300 -6.08 7.47 12.29
C GLY A 300 -5.75 7.78 10.84
N VAL A 301 -6.72 8.36 10.12
CA VAL A 301 -6.55 8.79 8.71
C VAL A 301 -5.76 10.11 8.58
N ASP A 302 -5.59 10.83 9.68
CA ASP A 302 -4.85 12.09 9.80
C ASP A 302 -3.34 11.95 9.61
N VAL A 303 -2.82 10.72 9.67
CA VAL A 303 -1.41 10.40 9.37
C VAL A 303 -1.11 10.48 7.87
N PHE A 304 -2.14 10.38 7.03
CA PHE A 304 -2.03 10.59 5.59
C PHE A 304 -2.20 12.08 5.32
N GLY A 305 -1.36 12.59 4.41
CA GLY A 305 -1.40 14.00 4.05
C GLY A 305 -2.64 14.36 3.24
N ASP A 306 -2.52 15.38 2.42
CA ASP A 306 -3.66 15.90 1.67
C ASP A 306 -4.24 14.94 0.60
N ASP A 307 -3.53 13.86 0.23
CA ASP A 307 -3.91 12.83 -0.76
C ASP A 307 -4.43 13.38 -2.11
N ARG A 308 -4.05 14.62 -2.45
CA ARG A 308 -4.48 15.32 -3.68
C ARG A 308 -3.72 14.81 -4.91
N LYS A 309 -2.42 14.57 -4.76
CA LYS A 309 -1.53 14.17 -5.85
C LYS A 309 -1.55 12.66 -5.97
N LEU A 310 -2.15 12.16 -7.05
CA LEU A 310 -2.06 10.74 -7.35
C LEU A 310 -0.62 10.38 -7.72
N ASP A 311 -0.18 9.26 -7.18
CA ASP A 311 1.14 8.73 -7.44
C ASP A 311 1.24 8.20 -8.87
N ALA A 312 2.32 8.59 -9.55
CA ALA A 312 2.56 8.22 -10.94
C ALA A 312 3.05 6.77 -11.03
N TRP A 313 2.11 5.83 -11.02
CA TRP A 313 2.32 4.41 -11.19
C TRP A 313 2.18 3.98 -12.66
N ASN A 314 3.01 3.04 -13.12
CA ASN A 314 2.96 2.45 -14.45
C ASN A 314 2.73 0.94 -14.33
N LEU A 315 1.66 0.42 -14.95
CA LEU A 315 1.38 -1.01 -14.95
C LEU A 315 2.55 -1.81 -15.56
N LEU A 316 2.91 -2.91 -14.93
CA LEU A 316 3.92 -3.87 -15.41
C LEU A 316 3.31 -5.26 -15.61
N LEU A 317 2.53 -5.74 -14.66
CA LEU A 317 2.01 -7.11 -14.66
C LEU A 317 0.51 -7.10 -14.42
N SER A 318 -0.22 -7.87 -15.22
CA SER A 318 -1.59 -8.27 -14.91
C SER A 318 -1.69 -9.80 -14.78
N ALA A 319 -2.66 -10.27 -14.02
CA ALA A 319 -2.91 -11.69 -13.81
C ALA A 319 -4.40 -12.02 -13.96
N LYS A 320 -4.71 -13.18 -14.52
CA LYS A 320 -6.07 -13.70 -14.65
C LYS A 320 -6.12 -15.13 -14.11
N PHE A 321 -7.12 -15.41 -13.28
CA PHE A 321 -7.29 -16.75 -12.73
C PHE A 321 -8.07 -17.64 -13.69
N HIS A 322 -7.58 -18.86 -13.88
CA HIS A 322 -8.21 -19.91 -14.69
C HIS A 322 -8.57 -21.08 -13.79
N ALA A 323 -9.87 -21.23 -13.50
CA ALA A 323 -10.37 -22.23 -12.55
C ALA A 323 -10.19 -23.67 -13.06
N ASP A 324 -10.31 -23.89 -14.37
CA ASP A 324 -10.09 -25.16 -15.05
C ASP A 324 -8.66 -25.68 -14.91
N GLN A 325 -7.68 -24.77 -14.89
CA GLN A 325 -6.26 -25.08 -14.74
C GLN A 325 -5.77 -24.96 -13.30
N ASN A 326 -6.63 -24.47 -12.40
CA ASN A 326 -6.29 -24.05 -11.04
C ASN A 326 -4.98 -23.24 -11.01
N GLY A 327 -4.89 -22.25 -11.90
CA GLY A 327 -3.65 -21.57 -12.22
C GLY A 327 -3.85 -20.11 -12.62
N TRP A 328 -2.74 -19.39 -12.74
CA TRP A 328 -2.70 -17.98 -13.12
C TRP A 328 -2.10 -17.81 -14.50
N GLU A 329 -2.82 -17.10 -15.36
CA GLU A 329 -2.26 -16.53 -16.58
C GLU A 329 -1.69 -15.15 -16.26
N TYR A 330 -0.52 -14.84 -16.80
CA TYR A 330 0.17 -13.58 -16.59
C TYR A 330 0.34 -12.84 -17.90
N ASN A 331 0.04 -11.54 -17.88
CA ASN A 331 0.31 -10.62 -18.96
C ASN A 331 1.39 -9.62 -18.50
N LEU A 332 2.62 -9.83 -18.97
CA LEU A 332 3.75 -8.95 -18.75
C LEU A 332 3.79 -7.86 -19.81
N LEU A 333 3.58 -6.61 -19.39
CA LEU A 333 3.74 -5.46 -20.27
C LEU A 333 5.21 -5.18 -20.56
N ALA A 334 5.44 -4.39 -21.62
CA ALA A 334 6.78 -4.08 -22.09
C ALA A 334 7.71 -3.57 -20.96
N PRO A 335 8.98 -4.00 -20.93
CA PRO A 335 9.95 -3.57 -19.91
C PRO A 335 10.21 -2.06 -19.90
N LYS A 336 9.97 -1.37 -21.02
CA LYS A 336 10.11 0.08 -21.11
C LYS A 336 8.85 0.74 -20.55
N ALA A 337 9.02 1.61 -19.56
CA ALA A 337 7.96 2.45 -19.05
C ALA A 337 7.40 3.35 -20.19
N PRO A 338 6.08 3.57 -20.25
CA PRO A 338 5.48 4.42 -21.26
C PRO A 338 6.05 5.83 -21.23
N ARG A 339 6.29 6.43 -22.40
CA ARG A 339 6.59 7.88 -22.48
C ARG A 339 5.29 8.65 -22.28
N ALA A 340 5.35 9.75 -21.50
CA ALA A 340 4.19 10.57 -21.10
C ALA A 340 3.28 11.10 -22.24
N ARG A 341 3.67 11.01 -23.52
CA ARG A 341 2.93 11.52 -24.69
C ARG A 341 2.23 10.46 -25.55
N ARG A 342 2.35 9.16 -25.25
CA ARG A 342 1.80 8.08 -26.10
C ARG A 342 1.17 6.97 -25.24
N THR A 343 -0.04 7.21 -24.75
CA THR A 343 -0.77 6.20 -23.98
C THR A 343 -2.25 6.30 -24.32
N VAL A 344 -2.65 5.54 -25.33
CA VAL A 344 -4.07 5.24 -25.62
C VAL A 344 -4.55 4.07 -24.74
N ASN A 345 -3.62 3.26 -24.19
CA ASN A 345 -3.90 2.09 -23.34
C ASN A 345 -3.13 2.07 -22.00
N ALA A 346 -2.49 3.16 -21.58
CA ALA A 346 -2.00 3.22 -20.20
C ALA A 346 -3.03 3.96 -19.36
N VAL A 347 -3.44 3.34 -18.26
CA VAL A 347 -4.13 4.03 -17.18
C VAL A 347 -3.29 5.26 -16.84
N LYS A 348 -3.80 6.44 -17.17
CA LYS A 348 -3.08 7.71 -17.04
C LYS A 348 -3.12 8.12 -15.57
N LEU A 349 -2.30 7.48 -14.74
CA LEU A 349 -2.33 7.56 -13.27
C LEU A 349 -1.66 8.83 -12.70
N SER A 350 -1.73 9.95 -13.42
CA SER A 350 -1.15 11.22 -12.98
C SER A 350 -2.12 12.35 -13.30
N THR A 351 -3.15 12.46 -12.47
CA THR A 351 -3.99 13.66 -12.34
C THR A 351 -4.07 14.02 -10.86
N SER A 352 -4.39 15.28 -10.55
CA SER A 352 -4.96 15.58 -9.24
C SER A 352 -6.22 14.73 -9.08
N TRP A 353 -6.47 14.20 -7.89
CA TRP A 353 -7.77 13.60 -7.62
C TRP A 353 -8.85 14.69 -7.72
N GLU A 354 -9.98 14.34 -8.33
CA GLU A 354 -11.18 15.18 -8.43
C GLU A 354 -12.42 14.31 -8.15
N PRO A 355 -13.47 14.87 -7.52
CA PRO A 355 -14.74 14.19 -7.37
C PRO A 355 -15.46 14.05 -8.70
N VAL A 356 -16.43 13.14 -8.76
CA VAL A 356 -17.20 12.89 -9.98
C VAL A 356 -18.23 13.99 -10.15
N ARG A 357 -18.13 14.73 -11.26
CA ARG A 357 -19.18 15.68 -11.67
C ARG A 357 -20.45 14.91 -12.04
N LEU A 358 -21.58 15.33 -11.48
CA LEU A 358 -22.89 14.70 -11.70
C LEU A 358 -23.79 15.52 -12.64
N THR A 359 -24.77 14.87 -13.25
CA THR A 359 -26.00 15.54 -13.74
C THR A 359 -27.00 15.72 -12.59
N ASP A 360 -28.11 16.43 -12.82
CA ASP A 360 -29.13 16.59 -11.78
C ASP A 360 -29.82 15.25 -11.44
N GLU A 361 -30.12 14.41 -12.44
CA GLU A 361 -30.70 13.07 -12.21
C GLU A 361 -29.75 12.14 -11.45
N GLU A 362 -28.45 12.21 -11.75
CA GLU A 362 -27.43 11.47 -11.01
C GLU A 362 -27.27 11.98 -9.59
N THR A 363 -27.43 13.28 -9.39
CA THR A 363 -27.39 13.90 -8.07
C THR A 363 -28.50 13.34 -7.19
N GLU A 364 -29.72 13.23 -7.73
CA GLU A 364 -30.86 12.64 -7.03
C GLU A 364 -30.64 11.16 -6.72
N LEU A 365 -30.17 10.38 -7.69
CA LEU A 365 -29.89 8.95 -7.50
C LEU A 365 -28.79 8.71 -6.45
N VAL A 366 -27.68 9.44 -6.52
CA VAL A 366 -26.58 9.32 -5.56
C VAL A 366 -27.03 9.79 -4.17
N ALA A 367 -27.76 10.90 -4.07
CA ALA A 367 -28.30 11.36 -2.78
C ALA A 367 -29.27 10.33 -2.18
N TRP A 368 -30.11 9.69 -3.00
CA TRP A 368 -30.98 8.61 -2.56
C TRP A 368 -30.18 7.42 -2.01
N LEU A 369 -29.10 7.01 -2.70
CA LEU A 369 -28.19 5.95 -2.25
C LEU A 369 -27.33 6.35 -1.03
N CYS A 370 -27.11 7.65 -0.77
CA CYS A 370 -26.50 8.10 0.48
C CYS A 370 -27.45 7.87 1.68
N MET A 371 -28.76 7.96 1.45
CA MET A 371 -29.79 7.77 2.49
C MET A 371 -30.26 6.32 2.62
N ASN A 372 -30.14 5.54 1.55
CA ASN A 372 -30.59 4.17 1.45
C ASN A 372 -29.42 3.27 1.09
N VAL A 373 -29.22 2.18 1.82
CA VAL A 373 -28.05 1.31 1.65
C VAL A 373 -27.95 0.72 0.24
N GLU A 374 -29.09 0.50 -0.43
CA GLU A 374 -29.14 -0.24 -1.68
C GLU A 374 -30.35 0.13 -2.54
N LEU A 375 -30.16 0.09 -3.86
CA LEU A 375 -31.22 0.15 -4.86
C LEU A 375 -31.42 -1.24 -5.47
N ASP A 376 -32.66 -1.73 -5.50
CA ASP A 376 -33.06 -2.94 -6.20
C ASP A 376 -34.04 -2.60 -7.35
N LEU A 377 -33.60 -2.85 -8.59
CA LEU A 377 -34.37 -2.55 -9.79
C LEU A 377 -35.59 -3.46 -9.98
N ASP A 378 -35.69 -4.56 -9.23
CA ASP A 378 -36.84 -5.47 -9.27
C ASP A 378 -37.94 -5.08 -8.26
N SER A 379 -37.65 -4.15 -7.34
CA SER A 379 -38.56 -3.70 -6.28
C SER A 379 -38.69 -2.17 -6.22
N LEU A 380 -38.66 -1.52 -7.39
CA LEU A 380 -38.82 -0.06 -7.51
C LEU A 380 -40.21 0.42 -7.08
N PRO A 381 -40.31 1.57 -6.38
CA PRO A 381 -41.60 2.21 -6.10
C PRO A 381 -42.25 2.70 -7.39
N SER A 382 -43.59 2.86 -7.38
CA SER A 382 -44.36 3.28 -8.57
C SER A 382 -43.97 4.64 -9.13
N GLU A 383 -43.37 5.50 -8.31
CA GLU A 383 -42.91 6.85 -8.71
C GLU A 383 -41.44 6.89 -9.14
N ALA A 384 -40.76 5.74 -9.18
CA ALA A 384 -39.38 5.68 -9.66
C ALA A 384 -39.29 6.03 -11.16
N PRO A 385 -38.16 6.60 -11.61
CA PRO A 385 -37.88 6.75 -13.03
C PRO A 385 -37.96 5.40 -13.77
N PRO A 386 -38.24 5.41 -15.09
CA PRO A 386 -38.22 4.20 -15.89
C PRO A 386 -36.93 3.41 -15.71
N ARG A 387 -37.04 2.08 -15.58
CA ARG A 387 -35.89 1.18 -15.36
C ARG A 387 -34.74 1.42 -16.35
N THR A 388 -35.05 1.62 -17.62
CA THR A 388 -34.05 1.88 -18.67
C THR A 388 -33.27 3.18 -18.44
N GLN A 389 -33.90 4.21 -17.85
CA GLN A 389 -33.23 5.45 -17.46
C GLN A 389 -32.31 5.19 -16.27
N LEU A 390 -32.78 4.47 -15.24
CA LEU A 390 -31.96 4.12 -14.08
C LEU A 390 -30.74 3.29 -14.48
N GLU A 391 -30.90 2.29 -15.34
CA GLU A 391 -29.79 1.46 -15.85
C GLU A 391 -28.73 2.30 -16.57
N ALA A 392 -29.13 3.33 -17.33
CA ALA A 392 -28.20 4.24 -18.00
C ALA A 392 -27.41 5.11 -17.00
N LEU A 393 -28.08 5.64 -15.97
CA LEU A 393 -27.43 6.41 -14.90
C LEU A 393 -26.44 5.53 -14.11
N LEU A 394 -26.88 4.33 -13.72
CA LEU A 394 -26.07 3.35 -12.98
C LEU A 394 -24.83 2.96 -13.79
N LEU A 395 -24.95 2.72 -15.10
CA LEU A 395 -23.81 2.41 -15.96
C LEU A 395 -22.76 3.54 -15.94
N ARG A 396 -23.18 4.81 -16.02
CA ARG A 396 -22.23 5.94 -15.96
C ARG A 396 -21.59 6.05 -14.59
N LEU A 397 -22.36 5.95 -13.52
CA LEU A 397 -21.86 6.03 -12.14
C LEU A 397 -20.91 4.86 -11.80
N SER A 398 -21.16 3.67 -12.34
CA SER A 398 -20.24 2.52 -12.26
C SER A 398 -18.96 2.74 -13.03
N SER A 399 -19.03 3.33 -14.23
CA SER A 399 -17.82 3.70 -14.98
C SER A 399 -16.96 4.73 -14.24
N ALA A 400 -17.58 5.55 -13.38
CA ALA A 400 -16.93 6.53 -12.53
C ALA A 400 -16.47 5.98 -11.17
N GLY A 401 -16.76 4.71 -10.85
CA GLY A 401 -16.39 4.08 -9.58
C GLY A 401 -17.19 4.55 -8.36
N LEU A 402 -18.36 5.19 -8.55
CA LEU A 402 -19.22 5.61 -7.43
C LEU A 402 -20.21 4.54 -7.00
N VAL A 403 -20.73 3.76 -7.94
CA VAL A 403 -21.80 2.79 -7.73
C VAL A 403 -21.41 1.46 -8.36
N GLY A 404 -21.72 0.34 -7.72
CA GLY A 404 -21.49 -0.98 -8.29
C GLY A 404 -22.68 -1.90 -8.04
N SER A 405 -22.89 -2.86 -8.93
CA SER A 405 -23.83 -3.94 -8.64
C SER A 405 -23.28 -4.80 -7.51
N VAL A 406 -24.16 -5.30 -6.65
CA VAL A 406 -23.79 -6.23 -5.59
C VAL A 406 -23.31 -7.53 -6.23
N ALA A 407 -22.13 -8.01 -5.86
CA ALA A 407 -21.58 -9.22 -6.45
C ALA A 407 -22.56 -10.40 -6.27
N GLY A 408 -22.90 -11.09 -7.36
CA GLY A 408 -23.89 -12.17 -7.37
C GLY A 408 -25.32 -11.73 -7.72
N PHE A 409 -25.61 -10.43 -7.71
CA PHE A 409 -26.94 -9.88 -7.96
C PHE A 409 -26.93 -8.87 -9.11
N ARG A 410 -27.71 -9.14 -10.16
CA ARG A 410 -27.70 -8.29 -11.38
C ARG A 410 -28.43 -6.96 -11.22
N ASN A 411 -29.42 -6.90 -10.32
CA ASN A 411 -30.36 -5.80 -10.23
C ASN A 411 -30.23 -4.99 -8.92
N ARG A 412 -29.29 -5.36 -8.05
CA ARG A 412 -29.03 -4.69 -6.76
C ARG A 412 -27.76 -3.86 -6.86
N TYR A 413 -27.81 -2.61 -6.41
CA TYR A 413 -26.71 -1.64 -6.55
C TYR A 413 -26.46 -0.89 -5.23
N ARG A 414 -25.19 -0.61 -4.93
CA ARG A 414 -24.75 0.14 -3.76
C ARG A 414 -23.67 1.15 -4.14
N LEU A 415 -23.42 2.12 -3.26
CA LEU A 415 -22.24 2.97 -3.34
C LEU A 415 -20.97 2.15 -3.09
N LEU A 416 -19.89 2.45 -3.81
CA LEU A 416 -18.55 1.86 -3.64
C LEU A 416 -17.63 2.71 -2.75
N THR A 417 -18.17 3.80 -2.20
CA THR A 417 -17.46 4.76 -1.34
C THR A 417 -17.86 4.56 0.12
N THR A 418 -16.96 4.86 1.06
CA THR A 418 -17.27 4.71 2.49
C THR A 418 -18.15 5.83 3.02
N GLU A 419 -17.82 7.09 2.72
CA GLU A 419 -18.63 8.24 3.10
C GLU A 419 -18.88 9.11 1.86
N CYS A 420 -19.83 8.70 1.01
CA CYS A 420 -20.21 9.49 -0.17
C CYS A 420 -20.91 10.77 0.27
N HIS A 421 -20.36 11.93 -0.07
CA HIS A 421 -21.09 13.18 0.02
C HIS A 421 -21.34 13.75 -1.37
N VAL A 422 -22.52 14.35 -1.52
CA VAL A 422 -22.91 15.17 -2.66
C VAL A 422 -22.75 16.64 -2.29
N VAL A 423 -22.04 17.39 -3.11
CA VAL A 423 -21.79 18.83 -2.90
C VAL A 423 -22.14 19.61 -4.17
N ARG A 424 -22.58 20.85 -4.02
CA ARG A 424 -22.74 21.80 -5.14
C ARG A 424 -21.75 22.94 -4.97
N LEU A 425 -21.01 23.26 -6.03
CA LEU A 425 -20.17 24.46 -6.07
C LEU A 425 -21.02 25.73 -6.17
N ALA A 426 -20.39 26.89 -6.00
CA ALA A 426 -21.07 28.19 -6.07
C ALA A 426 -21.74 28.49 -7.43
N ASP A 427 -21.33 27.80 -8.50
CA ASP A 427 -21.98 27.89 -9.82
C ASP A 427 -23.16 26.91 -9.99
N GLY A 428 -23.52 26.18 -8.93
CA GLY A 428 -24.59 25.18 -8.93
C GLY A 428 -24.17 23.79 -9.39
N THR A 429 -22.95 23.60 -9.92
CA THR A 429 -22.49 22.32 -10.46
C THR A 429 -22.38 21.26 -9.35
N PRO A 430 -23.06 20.10 -9.48
CA PRO A 430 -22.99 19.04 -8.47
C PRO A 430 -21.80 18.10 -8.69
N PHE A 431 -21.23 17.65 -7.58
CA PHE A 431 -20.14 16.68 -7.50
C PHE A 431 -20.41 15.68 -6.38
N ALA A 432 -19.90 14.45 -6.55
CA ALA A 432 -19.89 13.45 -5.49
C ALA A 432 -18.54 12.75 -5.36
N GLY A 433 -18.23 12.31 -4.14
CA GLY A 433 -17.03 11.55 -3.87
C GLY A 433 -16.94 11.11 -2.41
N ASP A 434 -16.02 10.17 -2.15
CA ASP A 434 -15.71 9.71 -0.80
C ASP A 434 -15.07 10.83 0.02
N ASN A 435 -15.59 11.06 1.22
CA ASN A 435 -15.11 12.05 2.17
C ASN A 435 -14.61 11.44 3.50
N SER A 436 -14.39 10.12 3.56
CA SER A 436 -13.94 9.42 4.78
C SER A 436 -12.59 9.91 5.33
N SER A 437 -11.75 10.54 4.50
CA SER A 437 -10.50 11.21 4.92
C SER A 437 -10.59 12.74 4.93
N GLY A 438 -11.77 13.31 4.67
CA GLY A 438 -11.97 14.75 4.45
C GLY A 438 -11.48 15.26 3.08
N ARG A 439 -11.08 14.37 2.16
CA ARG A 439 -10.50 14.74 0.85
C ARG A 439 -11.45 15.60 0.01
N LEU A 440 -12.74 15.25 -0.04
CA LEU A 440 -13.75 16.02 -0.76
C LEU A 440 -13.95 17.41 -0.13
N THR A 441 -14.06 17.49 1.20
CA THR A 441 -14.17 18.77 1.91
C THR A 441 -13.00 19.71 1.57
N ARG A 442 -11.77 19.18 1.62
CA ARG A 442 -10.57 19.96 1.27
C ARG A 442 -10.57 20.42 -0.19
N TRP A 443 -10.98 19.56 -1.12
CA TRP A 443 -11.14 19.93 -2.54
C TRP A 443 -12.13 21.09 -2.73
N VAL A 444 -13.30 21.05 -2.06
CA VAL A 444 -14.32 22.12 -2.14
C VAL A 444 -13.78 23.47 -1.63
N MET A 445 -13.03 23.46 -0.53
CA MET A 445 -12.44 24.69 0.05
C MET A 445 -11.46 25.37 -0.93
N GLU A 446 -10.70 24.60 -1.71
CA GLU A 446 -9.77 25.15 -2.71
C GLU A 446 -10.49 25.79 -3.90
N GLN A 447 -11.56 25.17 -4.39
CA GLN A 447 -12.36 25.73 -5.48
C GLN A 447 -12.96 27.09 -5.08
N SER A 448 -13.31 27.23 -3.79
CA SER A 448 -13.81 28.47 -3.22
C SER A 448 -12.72 29.55 -3.09
N THR A 449 -11.50 29.15 -2.70
CA THR A 449 -10.36 30.07 -2.51
C THR A 449 -9.77 30.54 -3.84
N SER A 450 -9.74 29.68 -4.86
CA SER A 450 -9.18 29.99 -6.19
C SER A 450 -10.03 31.00 -6.97
N ARG A 451 -11.34 31.07 -6.70
CA ARG A 451 -12.25 32.06 -7.30
C ARG A 451 -12.12 33.47 -6.71
N ASN A 452 -11.56 33.62 -5.51
CA ASN A 452 -11.36 34.93 -4.86
C ASN A 452 -10.07 35.66 -5.29
N LYS A 453 -9.26 35.07 -6.19
CA LYS A 453 -8.13 35.76 -6.83
C LYS A 453 -8.61 36.54 -8.06
N VAL A 454 -9.33 37.64 -7.83
CA VAL A 454 -9.52 38.69 -8.84
C VAL A 454 -8.18 39.44 -8.96
N PRO A 455 -7.60 39.66 -10.16
CA PRO A 455 -6.40 40.45 -10.27
C PRO A 455 -6.69 41.89 -9.81
N PRO A 456 -5.76 42.56 -9.10
CA PRO A 456 -5.94 43.97 -8.77
C PRO A 456 -6.08 44.76 -10.08
N LEU A 457 -7.12 45.59 -10.14
CA LEU A 457 -7.42 46.50 -11.25
C LEU A 457 -6.25 47.44 -11.56
#